data_AF-A0A6J5DFT1-F1
#
_entry.id   AF-A0A6J5DFT1-F1
#
_cell.length_a   1.000
_cell.length_b   1.000
_cell.length_c   1.000
_cell.angle_alpha   90.00
_cell.angle_beta   90.00
_cell.angle_gamma   90.00
#
_symmetry.space_group_name_H-M   'P 1'
#
loop_
_entity.id
_entity.type
_entity.pdbx_description
1 polymer ?
#
loop_
_entity_poly.entity_id
_entity_poly.type
_entity_poly.pdbx_seq_one_letter_code
_entity_poly.pdbx_strand_id
1 'polypeptide(L)'
;MSGFPKAVRINEEGPREGFQIEGAQIPTARKIELIDKLSTTGLKQIQVTSFVNPKRVPGAADAAEVVAGFRRTDGVRYTALWLNEQGFRRALATDRLDVRGRLVLCASPAFLMRNQKTTPEENLASHREQVRAYLDHGVPVEHGGLQAAFGCNFEGDISTDLMMKGAADAFAIADEFGLKLKTFVLADTMAWAHPAMVTEKVTAFQDKYPDTEIILHLHNTRGLGMANALAGLHAGVSRFDASIGGLGGCPFAAHKGAAGNLCTEDFAFMCEELGIETGLDLGKLIEAAQLAEEIVGHPLPGSVMRGGSLDDLRRAL
;
A
#
# COMPACT_ATOMS: atom_id res chain seq x y z
N MET A 1 -24.13 18.09 5.74
CA MET A 1 -23.66 16.98 4.88
C MET A 1 -22.33 16.55 5.46
N SER A 2 -22.12 15.26 5.71
CA SER A 2 -20.86 14.76 6.28
C SER A 2 -19.69 15.24 5.41
N GLY A 3 -18.61 15.72 6.03
CA GLY A 3 -17.40 16.17 5.33
C GLY A 3 -16.54 15.02 4.80
N PHE A 4 -17.16 13.90 4.39
CA PHE A 4 -16.50 12.68 3.94
C PHE A 4 -16.73 12.44 2.44
N PRO A 5 -15.82 11.73 1.76
CA PRO A 5 -16.10 11.19 0.44
C PRO A 5 -17.30 10.25 0.49
N LYS A 6 -18.10 10.21 -0.59
CA LYS A 6 -19.26 9.30 -0.71
C LYS A 6 -18.85 7.84 -0.82
N ALA A 7 -17.69 7.59 -1.44
CA ALA A 7 -17.16 6.27 -1.65
C ALA A 7 -15.64 6.28 -1.47
N VAL A 8 -15.10 5.17 -1.00
CA VAL A 8 -13.67 4.95 -0.77
C VAL A 8 -13.22 3.67 -1.47
N ARG A 9 -12.03 3.72 -2.07
CA ARG A 9 -11.36 2.56 -2.64
C ARG A 9 -10.20 2.13 -1.76
N ILE A 10 -10.23 0.86 -1.36
CA ILE A 10 -9.14 0.21 -0.64
C ILE A 10 -8.34 -0.66 -1.62
N ASN A 11 -7.02 -0.47 -1.67
CA ASN A 11 -6.10 -1.38 -2.33
C ASN A 11 -5.52 -2.33 -1.26
N GLU A 12 -5.60 -3.63 -1.51
CA GLU A 12 -5.15 -4.66 -0.58
C GLU A 12 -3.68 -4.99 -0.82
N GLU A 13 -2.85 -4.82 0.21
CA GLU A 13 -1.40 -5.00 0.16
C GLU A 13 -0.92 -6.25 0.91
N GLY A 14 -1.79 -6.94 1.65
CA GLY A 14 -1.43 -8.04 2.56
C GLY A 14 -0.67 -9.21 1.94
N PRO A 15 -1.07 -9.76 0.77
CA PRO A 15 -0.30 -10.82 0.14
C PRO A 15 1.13 -10.43 -0.24
N ARG A 16 1.42 -9.13 -0.41
CA ARG A 16 2.78 -8.62 -0.66
C ARG A 16 3.47 -8.18 0.63
N GLU A 17 2.91 -7.18 1.32
CA GLU A 17 3.53 -6.56 2.49
C GLU A 17 3.47 -7.42 3.73
N GLY A 18 2.33 -8.09 3.94
CA GLY A 18 2.16 -9.05 5.02
C GLY A 18 3.25 -10.08 4.99
N PHE A 19 3.27 -10.89 3.93
CA PHE A 19 4.21 -12.00 3.81
C PHE A 19 5.68 -11.60 3.65
N GLN A 20 5.98 -10.32 3.38
CA GLN A 20 7.36 -9.85 3.28
C GLN A 20 8.09 -9.88 4.63
N ILE A 21 7.38 -9.62 5.73
CA ILE A 21 7.96 -9.67 7.08
C ILE A 21 7.82 -11.05 7.73
N GLU A 22 6.89 -11.85 7.22
CA GLU A 22 6.77 -13.25 7.61
C GLU A 22 7.97 -14.05 7.08
N GLY A 23 8.47 -14.98 7.89
CA GLY A 23 9.59 -15.82 7.50
C GLY A 23 9.31 -16.65 6.24
N ALA A 24 10.34 -17.30 5.68
CA ALA A 24 10.27 -18.10 4.44
C ALA A 24 9.37 -19.36 4.51
N GLN A 25 8.57 -19.52 5.56
CA GLN A 25 7.88 -20.76 5.88
C GLN A 25 6.48 -20.86 5.26
N ILE A 26 5.91 -19.74 4.77
CA ILE A 26 4.56 -19.77 4.19
C ILE A 26 4.60 -20.47 2.82
N PRO A 27 3.91 -21.63 2.66
CA PRO A 27 3.87 -22.34 1.40
C PRO A 27 3.17 -21.54 0.30
N THR A 28 3.66 -21.62 -0.93
CA THR A 28 3.08 -20.94 -2.10
C THR A 28 1.57 -21.17 -2.25
N ALA A 29 1.11 -22.40 -2.00
CA ALA A 29 -0.32 -22.75 -2.07
C ALA A 29 -1.18 -21.96 -1.07
N ARG A 30 -0.66 -21.66 0.14
CA ARG A 30 -1.37 -20.86 1.14
C ARG A 30 -1.42 -19.38 0.73
N LYS A 31 -0.36 -18.86 0.09
CA LYS A 31 -0.38 -17.50 -0.47
C LYS A 31 -1.44 -17.36 -1.56
N ILE A 32 -1.52 -18.34 -2.46
CA ILE A 32 -2.53 -18.43 -3.52
C ILE A 32 -3.94 -18.50 -2.91
N GLU A 33 -4.15 -19.33 -1.90
CA GLU A 33 -5.43 -19.46 -1.20
C GLU A 33 -5.94 -18.11 -0.65
N LEU A 34 -5.06 -17.32 -0.01
CA LEU A 34 -5.43 -16.00 0.49
C LEU A 34 -5.79 -15.04 -0.66
N ILE A 35 -5.01 -15.03 -1.76
CA ILE A 35 -5.29 -14.17 -2.93
C ILE A 35 -6.64 -14.53 -3.54
N ASP A 36 -6.93 -15.82 -3.72
CA ASP A 36 -8.21 -16.31 -4.24
C ASP A 36 -9.37 -15.89 -3.34
N LYS A 37 -9.22 -16.01 -2.02
CA LYS A 37 -10.23 -15.59 -1.04
C LYS A 37 -10.49 -14.09 -1.13
N LEU A 38 -9.44 -13.27 -1.10
CA LEU A 38 -9.50 -11.81 -1.23
C LEU A 38 -10.13 -11.37 -2.55
N SER A 39 -9.97 -12.14 -3.63
CA SER A 39 -10.55 -11.82 -4.94
C SER A 39 -12.07 -11.86 -4.97
N THR A 40 -12.73 -12.39 -3.93
CA THR A 40 -14.19 -12.53 -3.84
C THR A 40 -14.85 -11.54 -2.89
N THR A 41 -14.06 -10.66 -2.25
CA THR A 41 -14.52 -9.71 -1.22
C THR A 41 -15.03 -8.39 -1.79
N GLY A 42 -14.96 -8.19 -3.11
CA GLY A 42 -15.29 -6.92 -3.76
C GLY A 42 -14.09 -5.99 -3.98
N LEU A 43 -12.92 -6.33 -3.44
CA LEU A 43 -11.66 -5.62 -3.68
C LEU A 43 -11.40 -5.42 -5.17
N LYS A 44 -11.00 -4.20 -5.55
CA LYS A 44 -10.73 -3.85 -6.96
C LYS A 44 -9.25 -3.89 -7.31
N GLN A 45 -8.37 -4.03 -6.32
CA GLN A 45 -6.93 -4.15 -6.51
C GLN A 45 -6.32 -4.94 -5.36
N ILE A 46 -5.49 -5.93 -5.71
CA ILE A 46 -4.72 -6.74 -4.77
C ILE A 46 -3.27 -6.73 -5.24
N GLN A 47 -2.34 -6.42 -4.34
CA GLN A 47 -0.91 -6.55 -4.60
C GLN A 47 -0.44 -7.92 -4.14
N VAL A 48 -0.15 -8.81 -5.10
CA VAL A 48 -0.06 -10.26 -4.84
C VAL A 48 1.33 -10.74 -4.44
N THR A 49 2.40 -10.03 -4.84
CA THR A 49 3.78 -10.45 -4.56
C THR A 49 4.80 -9.34 -4.87
N SER A 50 6.09 -9.63 -4.66
CA SER A 50 7.23 -8.78 -5.01
C SER A 50 8.27 -9.50 -5.88
N PHE A 51 8.65 -8.93 -7.01
CA PHE A 51 9.78 -9.37 -7.83
C PHE A 51 11.09 -8.70 -7.36
N VAL A 52 11.47 -8.98 -6.11
CA VAL A 52 12.69 -8.44 -5.48
C VAL A 52 13.77 -9.51 -5.37
N ASN A 53 14.92 -9.15 -4.78
CA ASN A 53 16.01 -10.09 -4.56
C ASN A 53 15.61 -11.10 -3.46
N PRO A 54 15.50 -12.41 -3.76
CA PRO A 54 15.05 -13.42 -2.79
C PRO A 54 16.02 -13.61 -1.62
N LYS A 55 17.29 -13.22 -1.77
CA LYS A 55 18.26 -13.22 -0.65
C LYS A 55 17.94 -12.13 0.38
N ARG A 56 17.32 -11.03 -0.04
CA ARG A 56 16.89 -9.93 0.86
C ARG A 56 15.49 -10.14 1.40
N VAL A 57 14.61 -10.74 0.60
CA VAL A 57 13.21 -11.03 0.96
C VAL A 57 12.89 -12.48 0.58
N PRO A 58 13.23 -13.47 1.43
CA PRO A 58 13.01 -14.88 1.15
C PRO A 58 11.54 -15.25 0.90
N GLY A 59 10.61 -14.57 1.58
CA GLY A 59 9.16 -14.77 1.42
C GLY A 59 8.63 -14.41 0.02
N ALA A 60 9.43 -13.77 -0.84
CA ALA A 60 9.07 -13.42 -2.21
C ALA A 60 9.84 -14.24 -3.27
N ALA A 61 10.50 -15.33 -2.87
CA ALA A 61 11.26 -16.17 -3.80
C ALA A 61 10.37 -16.89 -4.83
N ASP A 62 9.14 -17.23 -4.44
CA ASP A 62 8.12 -17.94 -5.21
C ASP A 62 7.15 -17.00 -5.96
N ALA A 63 7.58 -15.77 -6.25
CA ALA A 63 6.73 -14.75 -6.84
C ALA A 63 6.08 -15.17 -8.17
N ALA A 64 6.82 -15.88 -9.03
CA ALA A 64 6.31 -16.32 -10.32
C ALA A 64 5.28 -17.45 -10.17
N GLU A 65 5.53 -18.38 -9.25
CA GLU A 65 4.67 -19.50 -8.91
C GLU A 65 3.35 -19.02 -8.29
N VAL A 66 3.40 -18.03 -7.39
CA VAL A 66 2.20 -17.37 -6.85
C VAL A 66 1.37 -16.78 -7.99
N VAL A 67 2.00 -16.02 -8.89
CA VAL A 67 1.29 -15.35 -10.00
C VAL A 67 0.68 -16.33 -10.99
N ALA A 68 1.34 -17.46 -11.22
CA ALA A 68 0.81 -18.53 -12.07
C ALA A 68 -0.38 -19.26 -11.42
N GLY A 69 -0.39 -19.38 -10.09
CA GLY A 69 -1.31 -20.27 -9.37
C GLY A 69 -2.66 -19.67 -8.99
N PHE A 70 -2.77 -18.36 -8.74
CA PHE A 70 -4.04 -17.75 -8.35
C PHE A 70 -5.03 -17.61 -9.50
N ARG A 71 -6.32 -17.60 -9.18
CA ARG A 71 -7.42 -17.40 -10.12
C ARG A 71 -7.75 -15.92 -10.22
N ARG A 72 -7.70 -15.37 -11.43
CA ARG A 72 -8.13 -13.99 -11.70
C ARG A 72 -9.65 -13.91 -11.63
N THR A 73 -10.16 -12.94 -10.88
CA THR A 73 -11.57 -12.55 -10.87
C THR A 73 -11.75 -11.29 -11.72
N ASP A 74 -12.79 -11.28 -12.55
CA ASP A 74 -13.12 -10.14 -13.40
C ASP A 74 -13.36 -8.87 -12.58
N GLY A 75 -12.80 -7.75 -13.05
CA GLY A 75 -12.90 -6.46 -12.36
C GLY A 75 -11.91 -6.26 -11.20
N VAL A 76 -11.06 -7.26 -10.90
CA VAL A 76 -9.96 -7.14 -9.93
C VAL A 76 -8.63 -6.96 -10.66
N ARG A 77 -7.85 -5.96 -10.24
CA ARG A 77 -6.47 -5.79 -10.71
C ARG A 77 -5.50 -6.50 -9.79
N TYR A 78 -4.57 -7.25 -10.37
CA TYR A 78 -3.54 -7.97 -9.64
C TYR A 78 -2.19 -7.33 -9.94
N THR A 79 -1.60 -6.70 -8.94
CA THR A 79 -0.35 -5.93 -9.10
C THR A 79 0.79 -6.58 -8.33
N ALA A 80 2.03 -6.21 -8.64
CA ALA A 80 3.21 -6.66 -7.89
C ALA A 80 4.17 -5.49 -7.68
N LEU A 81 5.09 -5.65 -6.73
CA LEU A 81 6.18 -4.71 -6.49
C LEU A 81 7.45 -5.16 -7.22
N TRP A 82 8.24 -4.20 -7.70
CA TRP A 82 9.63 -4.39 -8.11
C TRP A 82 10.43 -3.15 -7.73
N LEU A 83 11.75 -3.30 -7.57
CA LEU A 83 12.64 -2.20 -7.17
C LEU A 83 13.74 -1.90 -8.20
N ASN A 84 13.81 -2.69 -9.27
CA ASN A 84 14.76 -2.52 -10.35
C ASN A 84 14.22 -3.10 -11.66
N GLU A 85 14.93 -2.85 -12.75
CA GLU A 85 14.52 -3.29 -14.09
C GLU A 85 14.44 -4.81 -14.22
N GLN A 86 15.33 -5.57 -13.57
CA GLN A 86 15.29 -7.03 -13.59
C GLN A 86 13.98 -7.55 -12.98
N GLY A 87 13.55 -6.98 -11.84
CA GLY A 87 12.28 -7.30 -11.20
C GLY A 87 11.09 -6.93 -12.07
N PHE A 88 11.13 -5.76 -12.70
CA PHE A 88 10.11 -5.32 -13.66
C PHE A 88 9.96 -6.30 -14.83
N ARG A 89 11.07 -6.67 -15.49
CA ARG A 89 11.04 -7.63 -16.61
C ARG A 89 10.50 -9.00 -16.20
N ARG A 90 10.83 -9.47 -14.99
CA ARG A 90 10.27 -10.72 -14.43
C ARG A 90 8.77 -10.62 -14.19
N ALA A 91 8.29 -9.48 -13.67
CA ALA A 91 6.87 -9.24 -13.49
C ALA A 91 6.12 -9.20 -14.84
N LEU A 92 6.68 -8.49 -15.82
CA LEU A 92 6.12 -8.39 -17.16
C LEU A 92 6.02 -9.75 -17.86
N ALA A 93 7.04 -10.60 -17.72
CA ALA A 93 7.08 -11.93 -18.31
C ALA A 93 6.01 -12.90 -17.78
N THR A 94 5.31 -12.56 -16.68
CA THR A 94 4.22 -13.40 -16.17
C THR A 94 2.95 -13.31 -17.01
N ASP A 95 2.76 -12.22 -17.77
CA ASP A 95 1.57 -11.92 -18.58
C ASP A 95 0.22 -12.10 -17.84
N ARG A 96 0.26 -12.01 -16.51
CA ARG A 96 -0.89 -12.22 -15.61
C ARG A 96 -1.05 -11.10 -14.60
N LEU A 97 -0.23 -10.05 -14.69
CA LEU A 97 -0.25 -8.91 -13.78
C LEU A 97 -0.72 -7.64 -14.49
N ASP A 98 -1.44 -6.82 -13.76
CA ASP A 98 -1.80 -5.45 -14.11
C ASP A 98 -0.59 -4.54 -13.86
N VAL A 99 0.40 -4.62 -14.75
CA VAL A 99 1.65 -3.88 -14.64
C VAL A 99 1.42 -2.39 -14.94
N ARG A 100 1.88 -1.52 -14.03
CA ARG A 100 1.84 -0.07 -14.18
C ARG A 100 3.17 0.53 -13.74
N GLY A 101 3.67 1.49 -14.49
CA GLY A 101 4.86 2.24 -14.12
C GLY A 101 4.59 3.10 -12.91
N ARG A 102 5.54 3.11 -11.97
CA ARG A 102 5.46 3.86 -10.72
C ARG A 102 6.72 4.69 -10.54
N LEU A 103 6.56 5.90 -10.01
CA LEU A 103 7.63 6.81 -9.69
C LEU A 103 7.57 7.12 -8.18
N VAL A 104 8.22 6.30 -7.36
CA VAL A 104 8.10 6.36 -5.90
C VAL A 104 9.44 6.74 -5.28
N LEU A 105 9.55 8.01 -4.91
CA LEU A 105 10.74 8.56 -4.28
C LEU A 105 10.70 8.36 -2.75
N CYS A 106 11.72 8.85 -2.05
CA CYS A 106 11.80 8.81 -0.60
C CYS A 106 12.12 10.20 -0.05
N ALA A 107 11.35 10.67 0.94
CA ALA A 107 11.56 11.97 1.57
C ALA A 107 12.81 12.02 2.45
N SER A 108 13.29 10.86 2.94
CA SER A 108 14.43 10.75 3.83
C SER A 108 15.67 10.19 3.10
N PRO A 109 16.72 11.00 2.88
CA PRO A 109 18.04 10.54 2.47
C PRO A 109 18.61 9.42 3.36
N ALA A 110 18.42 9.50 4.68
CA ALA A 110 18.95 8.49 5.59
C ALA A 110 18.26 7.12 5.40
N PHE A 111 16.94 7.12 5.24
CA PHE A 111 16.20 5.90 4.95
C PHE A 111 16.54 5.35 3.57
N LEU A 112 16.66 6.22 2.57
CA LEU A 112 17.03 5.85 1.21
C LEU A 112 18.39 5.13 1.17
N MET A 113 19.41 5.68 1.83
CA MET A 113 20.72 5.06 1.93
C MET A 113 20.65 3.70 2.63
N ARG A 114 19.84 3.57 3.69
CA ARG A 114 19.70 2.28 4.41
C ARG A 114 18.95 1.22 3.59
N ASN A 115 17.88 1.61 2.91
CA ASN A 115 16.98 0.71 2.20
C ASN A 115 17.52 0.31 0.81
N GLN A 116 18.06 1.29 0.08
CA GLN A 116 18.45 1.15 -1.32
C GLN A 116 19.97 1.31 -1.56
N LYS A 117 20.74 1.81 -0.58
CA LYS A 117 22.18 2.09 -0.70
C LYS A 117 22.51 3.11 -1.81
N THR A 118 21.69 4.13 -1.92
CA THR A 118 21.80 5.20 -2.92
C THR A 118 21.68 6.58 -2.27
N THR A 119 22.33 7.59 -2.84
CA THR A 119 22.06 9.00 -2.52
C THR A 119 20.75 9.48 -3.16
N PRO A 120 20.20 10.64 -2.76
CA PRO A 120 19.04 11.24 -3.43
C PRO A 120 19.27 11.44 -4.94
N GLU A 121 20.43 11.93 -5.34
CA GLU A 121 20.77 12.20 -6.75
C GLU A 121 20.82 10.91 -7.58
N GLU A 122 21.46 9.87 -7.04
CA GLU A 122 21.50 8.53 -7.66
C GLU A 122 20.09 7.93 -7.77
N ASN A 123 19.24 8.14 -6.76
CA ASN A 123 17.87 7.64 -6.78
C ASN A 123 17.01 8.37 -7.82
N LEU A 124 17.18 9.68 -7.98
CA LEU A 124 16.51 10.43 -9.05
C LEU A 124 16.99 9.97 -10.45
N ALA A 125 18.28 9.69 -10.62
CA ALA A 125 18.82 9.17 -11.88
C ALA A 125 18.25 7.77 -12.20
N SER A 126 18.26 6.86 -11.22
CA SER A 126 17.69 5.51 -11.34
C SER A 126 16.20 5.53 -11.70
N HIS A 127 15.42 6.46 -11.13
CA HIS A 127 14.01 6.59 -11.49
C HIS A 127 13.79 7.08 -12.92
N ARG A 128 14.65 7.94 -13.47
CA ARG A 128 14.58 8.31 -14.90
C ARG A 128 14.86 7.12 -15.80
N GLU A 129 15.83 6.28 -15.45
CA GLU A 129 16.10 5.03 -16.17
C GLU A 129 14.92 4.07 -16.08
N GLN A 130 14.30 3.97 -14.91
CA GLN A 130 13.12 3.13 -14.72
C GLN A 130 11.92 3.61 -15.55
N VAL A 131 11.69 4.93 -15.61
CA VAL A 131 10.66 5.52 -16.49
C VAL A 131 10.91 5.16 -17.95
N ARG A 132 12.15 5.29 -18.44
CA ARG A 132 12.51 4.84 -19.80
C ARG A 132 12.18 3.38 -20.02
N ALA A 133 12.57 2.51 -19.08
CA ALA A 133 12.28 1.09 -19.18
C ALA A 133 10.77 0.78 -19.24
N TYR A 134 9.92 1.51 -18.50
CA TYR A 134 8.47 1.36 -18.62
C TYR A 134 7.98 1.75 -20.02
N LEU A 135 8.41 2.90 -20.53
CA LEU A 135 7.99 3.43 -21.84
C LEU A 135 8.45 2.53 -23.00
N ASP A 136 9.67 2.00 -22.94
CA ASP A 136 10.21 1.06 -23.94
C ASP A 136 9.37 -0.23 -24.04
N HIS A 137 8.64 -0.59 -22.99
CA HIS A 137 7.74 -1.75 -22.95
C HIS A 137 6.26 -1.36 -23.08
N GLY A 138 5.94 -0.12 -23.43
CA GLY A 138 4.56 0.36 -23.58
C GLY A 138 3.78 0.42 -22.27
N VAL A 139 4.45 0.42 -21.11
CA VAL A 139 3.82 0.48 -19.79
C VAL A 139 3.58 1.94 -19.41
N PRO A 140 2.33 2.36 -19.16
CA PRO A 140 2.03 3.73 -18.78
C PRO A 140 2.54 4.03 -17.36
N VAL A 141 3.04 5.25 -17.17
CA VAL A 141 3.52 5.77 -15.88
C VAL A 141 2.57 6.85 -15.41
N GLU A 142 1.69 6.50 -14.48
CA GLU A 142 0.62 7.40 -13.99
C GLU A 142 0.57 7.46 -12.46
N HIS A 143 1.46 6.75 -11.78
CA HIS A 143 1.46 6.56 -10.32
C HIS A 143 2.74 7.14 -9.74
N GLY A 144 2.63 8.23 -8.99
CA GLY A 144 3.69 8.80 -8.18
C GLY A 144 3.62 8.32 -6.73
N GLY A 145 4.67 8.58 -5.96
CA GLY A 145 4.60 8.42 -4.51
C GLY A 145 5.84 8.87 -3.76
N LEU A 146 5.70 8.95 -2.45
CA LEU A 146 6.76 9.34 -1.55
C LEU A 146 6.76 8.46 -0.28
N GLN A 147 7.86 7.73 -0.08
CA GLN A 147 8.15 7.00 1.15
C GLN A 147 8.64 7.95 2.26
N ALA A 148 8.46 7.54 3.51
CA ALA A 148 8.82 8.33 4.69
C ALA A 148 8.20 9.74 4.67
N ALA A 149 7.00 9.90 4.10
CA ALA A 149 6.37 11.21 3.92
C ALA A 149 6.00 11.88 5.26
N PHE A 150 5.88 11.10 6.34
CA PHE A 150 5.41 11.55 7.65
C PHE A 150 6.50 11.61 8.72
N GLY A 151 7.65 10.98 8.49
CA GLY A 151 8.74 10.92 9.46
C GLY A 151 9.67 9.75 9.17
N CYS A 152 10.83 9.75 9.84
CA CYS A 152 11.86 8.74 9.65
C CYS A 152 12.58 8.39 10.95
N ASN A 153 12.70 7.11 11.28
CA ASN A 153 13.45 6.63 12.44
C ASN A 153 14.97 6.88 12.35
N PHE A 154 15.48 7.28 11.18
CA PHE A 154 16.91 7.52 10.94
C PHE A 154 17.26 8.98 10.72
N GLU A 155 16.27 9.85 10.50
CA GLU A 155 16.45 11.27 10.19
C GLU A 155 15.61 12.19 11.09
N GLY A 156 14.58 11.65 11.73
CA GLY A 156 13.64 12.38 12.57
C GLY A 156 12.45 12.89 11.78
N ASP A 157 12.05 14.12 12.11
CA ASP A 157 10.87 14.76 11.54
C ASP A 157 11.06 15.07 10.04
N ILE A 158 10.07 14.70 9.25
CA ILE A 158 9.96 15.11 7.85
C ILE A 158 8.92 16.22 7.80
N SER A 159 9.35 17.46 7.56
CA SER A 159 8.45 18.61 7.46
C SER A 159 7.55 18.52 6.23
N THR A 160 6.48 19.30 6.22
CA THR A 160 5.61 19.45 5.04
C THR A 160 6.39 19.98 3.83
N ASP A 161 7.35 20.90 4.03
CA ASP A 161 8.21 21.39 2.94
C ASP A 161 9.09 20.29 2.33
N LEU A 162 9.67 19.42 3.16
CA LEU A 162 10.48 18.28 2.67
C LEU A 162 9.61 17.27 1.91
N MET A 163 8.40 16.99 2.40
CA MET A 163 7.41 16.17 1.71
C MET A 163 7.04 16.78 0.35
N MET A 164 6.73 18.08 0.31
CA MET A 164 6.37 18.79 -0.92
C MET A 164 7.51 18.87 -1.92
N LYS A 165 8.76 19.02 -1.45
CA LYS A 165 9.95 18.95 -2.30
C LYS A 165 10.07 17.57 -2.95
N GLY A 166 9.96 16.50 -2.16
CA GLY A 166 10.01 15.13 -2.68
C GLY A 166 8.90 14.83 -3.70
N ALA A 167 7.69 15.35 -3.47
CA ALA A 167 6.62 15.28 -4.46
C ALA A 167 6.97 16.07 -5.74
N ALA A 168 7.47 17.29 -5.61
CA ALA A 168 7.89 18.12 -6.75
C ALA A 168 8.99 17.46 -7.58
N ASP A 169 9.95 16.79 -6.95
CA ASP A 169 11.01 16.03 -7.64
C ASP A 169 10.41 14.90 -8.50
N ALA A 170 9.36 14.22 -8.03
CA ALA A 170 8.65 13.20 -8.80
C ALA A 170 7.86 13.81 -9.98
N PHE A 171 7.14 14.91 -9.77
CA PHE A 171 6.45 15.60 -10.86
C PHE A 171 7.43 16.14 -11.92
N ALA A 172 8.58 16.67 -11.51
CA ALA A 172 9.61 17.13 -12.43
C ALA A 172 10.12 16.00 -13.33
N ILE A 173 10.38 14.80 -12.77
CA ILE A 173 10.74 13.63 -13.59
C ILE A 173 9.59 13.28 -14.54
N ALA A 174 8.33 13.28 -14.10
CA ALA A 174 7.21 13.00 -14.99
C ALA A 174 7.13 14.00 -16.16
N ASP A 175 7.33 15.29 -15.88
CA ASP A 175 7.31 16.37 -16.88
C ASP A 175 8.44 16.22 -17.91
N GLU A 176 9.64 15.78 -17.51
CA GLU A 176 10.76 15.51 -18.44
C GLU A 176 10.39 14.50 -19.54
N PHE A 177 9.46 13.58 -19.25
CA PHE A 177 8.98 12.57 -20.17
C PHE A 177 7.58 12.87 -20.75
N GLY A 178 7.01 14.06 -20.46
CA GLY A 178 5.66 14.44 -20.90
C GLY A 178 4.54 13.58 -20.30
N LEU A 179 4.74 13.07 -19.08
CA LEU A 179 3.83 12.16 -18.38
C LEU A 179 2.95 12.92 -17.38
N LYS A 180 1.70 12.48 -17.22
CA LYS A 180 0.80 12.99 -16.19
C LYS A 180 0.61 11.95 -15.08
N LEU A 181 1.10 12.25 -13.89
CA LEU A 181 0.76 11.47 -12.70
C LEU A 181 -0.71 11.69 -12.35
N LYS A 182 -1.49 10.62 -12.28
CA LYS A 182 -2.93 10.65 -11.94
C LYS A 182 -3.17 10.40 -10.47
N THR A 183 -2.30 9.60 -9.84
CA THR A 183 -2.37 9.31 -8.42
C THR A 183 -1.02 9.46 -7.74
N PHE A 184 -1.02 9.83 -6.47
CA PHE A 184 0.20 9.99 -5.69
C PHE A 184 0.08 9.36 -4.30
N VAL A 185 0.95 8.40 -3.97
CA VAL A 185 0.95 7.74 -2.66
C VAL A 185 1.76 8.57 -1.67
N LEU A 186 1.15 8.93 -0.53
CA LEU A 186 1.88 9.42 0.64
C LEU A 186 1.98 8.29 1.66
N ALA A 187 3.19 7.77 1.88
CA ALA A 187 3.40 6.59 2.72
C ALA A 187 3.99 6.96 4.09
N ASP A 188 3.27 6.57 5.14
CA ASP A 188 3.73 6.57 6.53
C ASP A 188 4.53 5.30 6.85
N THR A 189 5.66 5.15 6.15
CA THR A 189 6.49 3.95 6.13
C THR A 189 6.98 3.49 7.52
N MET A 190 6.98 4.40 8.51
CA MET A 190 7.50 4.15 9.85
C MET A 190 6.51 4.53 10.95
N ALA A 191 5.23 4.70 10.60
CA ALA A 191 4.15 5.04 11.52
C ALA A 191 4.41 6.28 12.40
N TRP A 192 4.86 7.37 11.79
CA TRP A 192 5.08 8.67 12.43
C TRP A 192 3.87 9.59 12.35
N ALA A 193 2.93 9.32 11.44
CA ALA A 193 1.80 10.20 11.23
C ALA A 193 0.90 10.26 12.47
N HIS A 194 0.36 11.44 12.72
CA HIS A 194 -0.76 11.67 13.61
C HIS A 194 -1.84 12.48 12.85
N PRO A 195 -3.10 12.52 13.32
CA PRO A 195 -4.22 13.08 12.56
C PRO A 195 -3.98 14.51 12.05
N ALA A 196 -3.45 15.40 12.88
CA ALA A 196 -3.16 16.77 12.47
C ALA A 196 -2.11 16.87 11.34
N MET A 197 -1.08 16.02 11.37
CA MET A 197 -0.05 15.96 10.32
C MET A 197 -0.62 15.40 9.01
N VAL A 198 -1.52 14.42 9.08
CA VAL A 198 -2.24 13.91 7.90
C VAL A 198 -3.03 15.04 7.25
N THR A 199 -3.85 15.76 8.03
CA THR A 199 -4.64 16.89 7.52
C THR A 199 -3.75 17.94 6.86
N GLU A 200 -2.68 18.39 7.55
CA GLU A 200 -1.75 19.40 7.05
C GLU A 200 -1.11 18.98 5.71
N LYS A 201 -0.51 17.80 5.66
CA LYS A 201 0.25 17.32 4.49
C LYS A 201 -0.64 17.00 3.30
N VAL A 202 -1.81 16.40 3.55
CA VAL A 202 -2.81 16.13 2.50
C VAL A 202 -3.31 17.44 1.90
N THR A 203 -3.65 18.43 2.74
CA THR A 203 -4.14 19.74 2.28
C THR A 203 -3.08 20.45 1.44
N ALA A 204 -1.84 20.53 1.93
CA ALA A 204 -0.73 21.14 1.20
C ALA A 204 -0.47 20.48 -0.15
N PHE A 205 -0.59 19.14 -0.24
CA PHE A 205 -0.44 18.42 -1.49
C PHE A 205 -1.61 18.73 -2.45
N GLN A 206 -2.86 18.67 -1.98
CA GLN A 206 -4.05 18.93 -2.80
C GLN A 206 -4.08 20.37 -3.33
N ASP A 207 -3.66 21.35 -2.54
CA ASP A 207 -3.59 22.75 -2.95
C ASP A 207 -2.61 22.95 -4.12
N LYS A 208 -1.50 22.20 -4.12
CA LYS A 208 -0.47 22.28 -5.16
C LYS A 208 -0.80 21.43 -6.39
N TYR A 209 -1.38 20.25 -6.20
CA TYR A 209 -1.63 19.23 -7.23
C TYR A 209 -3.11 18.80 -7.25
N PRO A 210 -4.06 19.71 -7.51
CA PRO A 210 -5.50 19.45 -7.34
C PRO A 210 -6.06 18.36 -8.27
N ASP A 211 -5.40 18.14 -9.41
CA ASP A 211 -5.79 17.12 -10.39
C ASP A 211 -5.22 15.73 -10.09
N THR A 212 -4.46 15.57 -8.99
CA THR A 212 -3.81 14.31 -8.62
C THR A 212 -4.50 13.68 -7.40
N GLU A 213 -5.03 12.47 -7.57
CA GLU A 213 -5.68 11.74 -6.49
C GLU A 213 -4.64 11.21 -5.49
N ILE A 214 -4.77 11.58 -4.21
CA ILE A 214 -3.90 11.04 -3.15
C ILE A 214 -4.32 9.62 -2.81
N ILE A 215 -3.31 8.77 -2.59
CA ILE A 215 -3.46 7.47 -1.93
C ILE A 215 -2.74 7.56 -0.58
N LEU A 216 -3.44 7.31 0.52
CA LEU A 216 -2.80 7.22 1.83
C LEU A 216 -2.40 5.77 2.13
N HIS A 217 -1.11 5.57 2.38
CA HIS A 217 -0.56 4.31 2.83
C HIS A 217 -0.10 4.48 4.28
N LEU A 218 -0.91 3.98 5.22
CA LEU A 218 -0.76 4.25 6.65
C LEU A 218 -0.35 2.98 7.38
N HIS A 219 0.63 3.10 8.27
CA HIS A 219 1.01 2.02 9.18
C HIS A 219 0.41 2.27 10.57
N ASN A 220 0.13 1.18 11.29
CA ASN A 220 -0.51 1.20 12.59
C ASN A 220 0.43 0.85 13.75
N THR A 221 1.74 0.90 13.52
CA THR A 221 2.79 0.48 14.47
C THR A 221 2.68 1.18 15.84
N ARG A 222 2.13 2.40 15.89
CA ARG A 222 1.88 3.17 17.13
C ARG A 222 0.39 3.37 17.45
N GLY A 223 -0.50 2.60 16.83
CA GLY A 223 -1.94 2.65 17.09
C GLY A 223 -2.68 3.84 16.48
N LEU A 224 -2.05 4.60 15.58
CA LEU A 224 -2.65 5.79 14.97
C LEU A 224 -3.21 5.56 13.56
N GLY A 225 -3.07 4.36 12.98
CA GLY A 225 -3.46 4.09 11.59
C GLY A 225 -4.92 4.42 11.30
N MET A 226 -5.85 3.98 12.15
CA MET A 226 -7.29 4.26 11.96
C MET A 226 -7.63 5.75 12.15
N ALA A 227 -7.05 6.39 13.16
CA ALA A 227 -7.25 7.82 13.40
C ALA A 227 -6.70 8.67 12.25
N ASN A 228 -5.55 8.27 11.69
CA ASN A 228 -4.95 8.88 10.50
C ASN A 228 -5.80 8.67 9.25
N ALA A 229 -6.41 7.48 9.09
CA ALA A 229 -7.32 7.22 8.00
C ALA A 229 -8.57 8.11 8.08
N LEU A 230 -9.16 8.25 9.27
CA LEU A 230 -10.29 9.16 9.51
C LEU A 230 -9.92 10.64 9.21
N ALA A 231 -8.72 11.08 9.58
CA ALA A 231 -8.22 12.40 9.23
C ALA A 231 -8.09 12.58 7.70
N GLY A 232 -7.60 11.55 7.01
CA GLY A 232 -7.55 11.51 5.55
C GLY A 232 -8.95 11.62 4.91
N LEU A 233 -9.94 10.88 5.43
CA LEU A 233 -11.33 10.97 4.97
C LEU A 233 -11.89 12.39 5.15
N HIS A 234 -11.63 13.04 6.29
CA HIS A 234 -12.03 14.43 6.51
C HIS A 234 -11.36 15.43 5.56
N ALA A 235 -10.13 15.13 5.13
CA ALA A 235 -9.41 15.90 4.11
C ALA A 235 -9.80 15.50 2.67
N GLY A 236 -10.83 14.66 2.50
CA GLY A 236 -11.37 14.28 1.20
C GLY A 236 -10.58 13.19 0.47
N VAL A 237 -9.62 12.52 1.12
CA VAL A 237 -8.94 11.36 0.54
C VAL A 237 -9.93 10.21 0.41
N SER A 238 -10.06 9.66 -0.79
CA SER A 238 -10.97 8.55 -1.11
C SER A 238 -10.24 7.26 -1.49
N ARG A 239 -8.90 7.22 -1.40
CA ARG A 239 -8.10 6.04 -1.76
C ARG A 239 -7.05 5.72 -0.70
N PHE A 240 -7.05 4.47 -0.27
CA PHE A 240 -6.18 4.00 0.81
C PHE A 240 -5.55 2.66 0.43
N ASP A 241 -4.33 2.48 0.86
CA ASP A 241 -3.71 1.15 0.92
C ASP A 241 -3.93 0.59 2.33
N ALA A 242 -4.32 -0.68 2.40
CA ALA A 242 -4.57 -1.39 3.64
C ALA A 242 -4.14 -2.86 3.49
N SER A 243 -4.09 -3.57 4.61
CA SER A 243 -3.73 -4.99 4.64
C SER A 243 -4.72 -5.78 5.48
N ILE A 244 -5.15 -6.92 4.95
CA ILE A 244 -6.05 -7.84 5.65
C ILE A 244 -5.46 -8.28 6.99
N GLY A 245 -6.26 -8.31 8.05
CA GLY A 245 -5.79 -8.62 9.41
C GLY A 245 -4.86 -7.56 10.01
N GLY A 246 -4.58 -6.45 9.32
CA GLY A 246 -3.51 -5.51 9.70
C GLY A 246 -2.11 -6.09 9.49
N LEU A 247 -1.97 -7.05 8.57
CA LEU A 247 -0.69 -7.65 8.19
C LEU A 247 0.36 -6.62 7.74
N GLY A 248 1.63 -7.02 7.87
CA GLY A 248 2.76 -6.33 7.24
C GLY A 248 3.51 -5.39 8.16
N GLY A 249 4.18 -4.42 7.56
CA GLY A 249 5.17 -3.57 8.19
C GLY A 249 6.46 -3.55 7.36
N CYS A 250 7.34 -2.58 7.64
CA CYS A 250 8.59 -2.46 6.91
C CYS A 250 9.76 -3.10 7.68
N PRO A 251 10.41 -4.17 7.18
CA PRO A 251 11.54 -4.80 7.88
C PRO A 251 12.75 -3.85 8.00
N PHE A 252 12.80 -2.81 7.17
CA PHE A 252 13.87 -1.82 7.17
C PHE A 252 13.56 -0.61 8.07
N ALA A 253 12.35 -0.52 8.65
CA ALA A 253 11.94 0.57 9.52
C ALA A 253 12.45 0.44 10.97
N ALA A 254 13.22 -0.60 11.33
CA ALA A 254 13.84 -0.73 12.66
C ALA A 254 12.85 -0.71 13.86
N HIS A 255 11.65 -1.25 13.68
CA HIS A 255 10.72 -1.52 14.78
C HIS A 255 10.91 -2.94 15.33
N LYS A 256 10.78 -3.12 16.65
CA LYS A 256 10.72 -4.45 17.29
C LYS A 256 9.24 -4.79 17.53
N GLY A 257 8.68 -5.71 16.74
CA GLY A 257 7.41 -6.39 17.04
C GLY A 257 6.15 -5.53 17.08
N ALA A 258 6.02 -4.51 16.24
CA ALA A 258 4.88 -3.60 16.27
C ALA A 258 4.04 -3.66 14.98
N ALA A 259 2.74 -3.40 15.13
CA ALA A 259 1.68 -3.59 14.14
C ALA A 259 2.01 -3.03 12.74
N GLY A 260 1.47 -3.70 11.73
CA GLY A 260 1.74 -3.48 10.32
C GLY A 260 0.97 -2.33 9.70
N ASN A 261 0.25 -2.63 8.63
CA ASN A 261 -0.52 -1.66 7.87
C ASN A 261 -1.85 -1.29 8.56
N LEU A 262 -2.53 -0.27 8.04
CA LEU A 262 -3.96 -0.06 8.27
C LEU A 262 -4.71 -1.37 7.96
N CYS A 263 -5.58 -1.80 8.88
CA CYS A 263 -6.31 -3.05 8.76
C CYS A 263 -7.48 -2.91 7.78
N THR A 264 -7.53 -3.77 6.75
CA THR A 264 -8.54 -3.68 5.67
C THR A 264 -9.97 -3.84 6.20
N GLU A 265 -10.24 -4.89 6.96
CA GLU A 265 -11.59 -5.17 7.46
C GLU A 265 -12.04 -4.19 8.54
N ASP A 266 -11.13 -3.72 9.40
CA ASP A 266 -11.46 -2.70 10.40
C ASP A 266 -11.79 -1.36 9.73
N PHE A 267 -11.07 -1.01 8.65
CA PHE A 267 -11.30 0.23 7.91
C PHE A 267 -12.57 0.15 7.05
N ALA A 268 -12.83 -1.00 6.44
CA ALA A 268 -14.07 -1.26 5.71
C ALA A 268 -15.29 -1.16 6.65
N PHE A 269 -15.22 -1.77 7.84
CA PHE A 269 -16.23 -1.63 8.88
C PHE A 269 -16.46 -0.18 9.28
N MET A 270 -15.39 0.59 9.56
CA MET A 270 -15.54 2.01 9.89
C MET A 270 -16.22 2.79 8.76
N CYS A 271 -15.85 2.53 7.49
CA CYS A 271 -16.48 3.19 6.35
C CYS A 271 -17.97 2.86 6.26
N GLU A 272 -18.34 1.58 6.40
CA GLU A 272 -19.73 1.12 6.40
C GLU A 272 -20.57 1.81 7.49
N GLU A 273 -20.04 1.88 8.71
CA GLU A 273 -20.68 2.52 9.85
C GLU A 273 -20.79 4.06 9.72
N LEU A 274 -19.89 4.67 8.95
CA LEU A 274 -19.95 6.08 8.59
C LEU A 274 -20.84 6.36 7.36
N GLY A 275 -21.40 5.32 6.74
CA GLY A 275 -22.22 5.42 5.53
C GLY A 275 -21.41 5.75 4.26
N ILE A 276 -20.11 5.39 4.24
CA ILE A 276 -19.21 5.55 3.11
C ILE A 276 -19.17 4.25 2.30
N GLU A 277 -19.47 4.33 1.01
CA GLU A 277 -19.50 3.14 0.14
C GLU A 277 -18.08 2.62 -0.14
N THR A 278 -17.84 1.33 0.12
CA THR A 278 -16.57 0.67 -0.24
C THR A 278 -16.72 -0.35 -1.36
N GLY A 279 -17.93 -0.87 -1.56
CA GLY A 279 -18.20 -2.00 -2.44
C GLY A 279 -17.59 -3.33 -1.96
N LEU A 280 -17.19 -3.40 -0.69
CA LEU A 280 -16.60 -4.58 -0.07
C LEU A 280 -17.65 -5.38 0.70
N ASP A 281 -17.46 -6.69 0.72
CA ASP A 281 -18.24 -7.65 1.51
C ASP A 281 -17.50 -7.89 2.83
N LEU A 282 -17.99 -7.27 3.91
CA LEU A 282 -17.35 -7.32 5.22
C LEU A 282 -17.28 -8.75 5.78
N GLY A 283 -18.30 -9.58 5.54
CA GLY A 283 -18.31 -10.98 5.96
C GLY A 283 -17.17 -11.77 5.33
N LYS A 284 -16.99 -11.63 4.01
CA LYS A 284 -15.88 -12.31 3.31
C LYS A 284 -14.51 -11.74 3.69
N LEU A 285 -14.42 -10.45 4.02
CA LEU A 285 -13.18 -9.87 4.55
C LEU A 285 -12.83 -10.49 5.91
N ILE A 286 -13.80 -10.64 6.81
CA ILE A 286 -13.60 -11.31 8.11
C ILE A 286 -13.05 -12.73 7.89
N GLU A 287 -13.65 -13.51 6.99
CA GLU A 287 -13.17 -14.85 6.68
C GLU A 287 -11.75 -14.84 6.08
N ALA A 288 -11.41 -13.84 5.25
CA ALA A 288 -10.07 -13.69 4.69
C ALA A 288 -9.04 -13.30 5.76
N ALA A 289 -9.41 -12.46 6.72
CA ALA A 289 -8.56 -12.08 7.85
C ALA A 289 -8.29 -13.26 8.79
N GLN A 290 -9.30 -14.07 9.08
CA GLN A 290 -9.14 -15.30 9.86
C GLN A 290 -8.22 -16.30 9.15
N LEU A 291 -8.37 -16.47 7.83
CA LEU A 291 -7.46 -17.28 7.03
C LEU A 291 -6.03 -16.72 7.05
N ALA A 292 -5.87 -15.40 6.97
CA ALA A 292 -4.56 -14.77 7.06
C ALA A 292 -3.89 -15.04 8.42
N GLU A 293 -4.62 -14.94 9.54
CA GLU A 293 -4.13 -15.28 10.89
C GLU A 293 -3.71 -16.75 10.98
N GLU A 294 -4.50 -17.66 10.40
CA GLU A 294 -4.17 -19.09 10.34
C GLU A 294 -2.86 -19.34 9.56
N ILE A 295 -2.70 -18.69 8.39
CA ILE A 295 -1.53 -18.87 7.52
C ILE A 295 -0.24 -18.42 8.20
N VAL A 296 -0.26 -17.28 8.90
CA VAL A 296 0.94 -16.75 9.57
C VAL A 296 1.20 -17.44 10.93
N GLY A 297 0.19 -18.10 11.48
CA GLY A 297 0.33 -18.92 12.69
C GLY A 297 0.56 -18.12 13.98
N HIS A 298 0.25 -16.83 13.98
CA HIS A 298 0.29 -15.96 15.16
C HIS A 298 -0.87 -14.94 15.11
N PRO A 299 -1.29 -14.38 16.26
CA PRO A 299 -2.37 -13.42 16.30
C PRO A 299 -2.12 -12.19 15.41
N LEU A 300 -3.15 -11.75 14.71
CA LEU A 300 -3.18 -10.52 13.93
C LEU A 300 -4.00 -9.43 14.65
N PRO A 301 -3.66 -8.14 14.46
CA PRO A 301 -4.28 -7.03 15.19
C PRO A 301 -5.71 -6.67 14.72
N GLY A 302 -6.21 -7.25 13.62
CA GLY A 302 -7.56 -7.00 13.13
C GLY A 302 -8.62 -7.23 14.21
N SER A 303 -9.44 -6.23 14.48
CA SER A 303 -10.43 -6.30 15.57
C SER A 303 -11.76 -6.89 15.09
N VAL A 304 -12.20 -6.51 13.89
CA VAL A 304 -13.50 -6.89 13.33
C VAL A 304 -13.57 -8.38 13.00
N MET A 305 -12.44 -9.02 12.67
CA MET A 305 -12.41 -10.47 12.46
C MET A 305 -12.79 -11.30 13.70
N ARG A 306 -12.73 -10.68 14.89
CA ARG A 306 -13.16 -11.25 16.18
C ARG A 306 -14.50 -10.67 16.64
N GLY A 307 -14.70 -9.37 16.45
CA GLY A 307 -15.89 -8.64 16.90
C GLY A 307 -17.13 -8.87 16.04
N GLY A 308 -16.97 -9.28 14.78
CA GLY A 308 -18.07 -9.44 13.84
C GLY A 308 -18.64 -8.12 13.32
N SER A 309 -19.66 -8.21 12.49
CA SER A 309 -20.42 -7.05 11.99
C SER A 309 -21.54 -6.66 12.97
N LEU A 310 -22.00 -5.41 12.91
CA LEU A 310 -23.17 -4.96 13.68
C LEU A 310 -24.51 -5.36 13.04
N ASP A 311 -24.48 -5.82 11.80
CA ASP A 311 -25.65 -6.14 11.00
C ASP A 311 -26.51 -7.25 11.60
N ASP A 312 -25.89 -8.34 12.06
CA ASP A 312 -26.60 -9.42 12.73
C ASP A 312 -27.21 -8.98 14.06
N LEU A 313 -26.50 -8.13 14.81
CA LEU A 313 -26.99 -7.57 16.07
C LEU A 313 -28.19 -6.65 15.84
N ARG A 314 -28.16 -5.83 14.77
CA ARG A 314 -29.27 -4.96 14.36
C ARG A 314 -30.49 -5.75 13.91
N ARG A 315 -30.30 -6.84 13.16
CA ARG A 315 -31.39 -7.72 12.69
C ARG A 315 -32.08 -8.48 13.82
N ALA A 316 -31.40 -8.67 14.95
CA ALA A 316 -31.93 -9.40 16.11
C ALA A 316 -32.79 -8.54 17.05
N LEU A 317 -32.82 -7.22 16.88
CA LEU A 317 -33.65 -6.27 17.63
C LEU A 317 -35.01 -6.03 16.95
#